data_AF-A0A328SCA9-F1
#
_entry.id   AF-A0A328SCA9-F1
#
_cell.length_a   1.000
_cell.length_b   1.000
_cell.length_c   1.000
_cell.angle_alpha   90.00
_cell.angle_beta   90.00
_cell.angle_gamma   90.00
#
_symmetry.space_group_name_H-M   'P 1'
#
loop_
_entity.id
_entity.type
_entity.pdbx_description
1 polymer ?
#
loop_
_entity_poly.entity_id
_entity_poly.type
_entity_poly.pdbx_seq_one_letter_code
_entity_poly.pdbx_strand_id
1 'polypeptide(L)'
;MPAISSIIICLIVAGVLSANIKSIFTTSFIIMLVIIIQYCLGIILGIIVGYMAGLERKQIITIAIELSFQNSGLSTSLAKTHFPNYPTATVPGALYSIWQNIAGAILAYFAKKYVK
;
A
#
# COMPACT_ATOMS: atom_id res chain seq x y z
N MET A 1 -12.23 -12.09 14.66
CA MET A 1 -11.49 -12.19 13.38
C MET A 1 -10.58 -11.00 13.02
N PRO A 2 -10.66 -9.78 13.61
CA PRO A 2 -9.67 -8.72 13.31
C PRO A 2 -8.26 -9.02 13.82
N ALA A 3 -8.14 -9.54 15.05
CA ALA A 3 -6.84 -9.77 15.69
C ALA A 3 -5.96 -10.78 14.93
N ILE A 4 -6.56 -11.86 14.41
CA ILE A 4 -5.86 -12.88 13.62
C ILE A 4 -5.34 -12.26 12.30
N SER A 5 -6.16 -11.46 11.62
CA SER A 5 -5.76 -10.76 10.39
C SER A 5 -4.61 -9.77 10.65
N SER A 6 -4.66 -9.03 11.76
CA SER A 6 -3.58 -8.11 12.16
C SER A 6 -2.27 -8.84 12.50
N ILE A 7 -2.35 -9.99 13.20
CA ILE A 7 -1.17 -10.82 13.51
C ILE A 7 -0.55 -11.36 12.23
N ILE A 8 -1.37 -11.86 11.29
CA ILE A 8 -0.91 -12.38 10.01
C ILE A 8 -0.25 -11.28 9.17
N ILE A 9 -0.84 -10.08 9.10
CA ILE A 9 -0.23 -8.93 8.41
C ILE A 9 1.10 -8.54 9.06
N CYS A 10 1.18 -8.48 10.39
CA CYS A 10 2.45 -8.23 11.08
C CYS A 10 3.53 -9.27 10.74
N LEU A 11 3.18 -10.56 10.67
CA LEU A 11 4.12 -11.62 10.31
C LEU A 11 4.57 -11.53 8.84
N ILE A 12 3.65 -11.21 7.93
CA ILE A 12 3.97 -10.99 6.50
C ILE A 12 4.90 -9.78 6.35
N VAL A 13 4.57 -8.67 7.02
CA VAL A 13 5.39 -7.45 7.03
C VAL A 13 6.78 -7.73 7.58
N ALA A 14 6.89 -8.44 8.71
CA ALA A 14 8.16 -8.79 9.33
C ALA A 14 8.99 -9.73 8.46
N GLY A 15 8.37 -10.71 7.80
CA GLY A 15 9.04 -11.64 6.87
C GLY A 15 9.56 -10.94 5.61
N VAL A 16 8.77 -10.02 5.04
CA VAL A 16 9.21 -9.20 3.90
C VAL A 16 10.34 -8.27 4.30
N LEU A 17 10.27 -7.65 5.49
CA LEU A 17 11.31 -6.77 5.99
C LEU A 17 12.62 -7.55 6.20
N SER A 18 12.58 -8.71 6.88
CA SER A 18 13.77 -9.51 7.19
C SER A 18 14.46 -10.06 5.95
N ALA A 19 13.69 -10.52 4.95
CA ALA A 19 14.21 -11.02 3.69
C ALA A 19 14.89 -9.93 2.85
N ASN A 20 14.53 -8.66 3.04
CA ASN A 20 14.99 -7.54 2.22
C ASN A 20 15.88 -6.54 2.96
N ILE A 21 16.22 -6.76 4.24
CA ILE A 21 17.05 -5.84 5.06
C ILE A 21 18.31 -5.37 4.31
N LYS A 22 19.05 -6.28 3.66
CA LYS A 22 20.29 -5.91 2.94
C LYS A 22 20.04 -5.00 1.73
N SER A 23 18.97 -5.25 0.97
CA SER A 23 18.56 -4.38 -0.15
C SER A 23 17.98 -3.05 0.33
N ILE A 24 17.34 -3.03 1.50
CA ILE A 24 16.76 -1.84 2.13
C ILE A 24 17.84 -0.81 2.46
N PHE A 25 18.98 -1.27 2.98
CA PHE A 25 20.06 -0.38 3.41
C PHE A 25 20.85 0.28 2.27
N THR A 26 20.81 -0.26 1.04
CA THR A 26 21.68 0.23 -0.06
C THR A 26 20.93 1.03 -1.13
N THR A 27 19.64 0.76 -1.39
CA THR A 27 18.90 1.34 -2.53
C THR A 27 17.46 1.79 -2.22
N SER A 28 16.96 1.62 -0.99
CA SER A 28 15.51 1.68 -0.74
C SER A 28 14.92 2.98 -0.22
N PHE A 29 15.72 4.02 0.07
CA PHE A 29 15.14 5.31 0.46
C PHE A 29 14.30 5.92 -0.67
N ILE A 30 14.84 5.93 -1.89
CA ILE A 30 14.13 6.43 -3.08
C ILE A 30 12.90 5.57 -3.37
N ILE A 31 13.01 4.24 -3.27
CA ILE A 31 11.88 3.33 -3.50
C ILE A 31 10.76 3.59 -2.49
N MET A 32 11.10 3.73 -1.20
CA MET A 32 10.11 4.05 -0.17
C MET A 32 9.46 5.42 -0.43
N LEU A 33 10.24 6.42 -0.81
CA LEU A 33 9.73 7.75 -1.13
C LEU A 33 8.75 7.70 -2.32
N VAL A 34 9.09 6.96 -3.38
CA VAL A 34 8.20 6.74 -4.54
C VAL A 34 6.91 6.03 -4.13
N ILE A 35 6.99 5.01 -3.28
CA ILE A 35 5.83 4.29 -2.75
C ILE A 35 4.89 5.23 -1.98
N ILE A 36 5.45 6.06 -1.10
CA ILE A 36 4.68 7.03 -0.31
C ILE A 36 4.00 8.03 -1.24
N ILE A 37 4.72 8.58 -2.22
CA ILE A 37 4.16 9.51 -3.20
C ILE A 37 3.03 8.84 -3.98
N GLN A 38 3.23 7.62 -4.48
CA GLN A 38 2.24 6.90 -5.27
C GLN A 38 0.97 6.58 -4.44
N TYR A 39 1.13 6.24 -3.17
CA TYR A 39 0.02 6.04 -2.24
C TYR A 39 -0.76 7.35 -2.02
N CYS A 40 -0.06 8.45 -1.74
CA CYS A 40 -0.69 9.77 -1.58
C CYS A 40 -1.41 10.22 -2.86
N LEU A 41 -0.81 10.01 -4.04
CA LEU A 41 -1.43 10.30 -5.32
C LEU A 41 -2.70 9.48 -5.53
N GLY A 42 -2.69 8.18 -5.19
CA GLY A 42 -3.89 7.34 -5.27
C GLY A 42 -5.06 7.89 -4.43
N ILE A 43 -4.77 8.33 -3.19
CA ILE A 43 -5.78 8.96 -2.32
C ILE A 43 -6.29 10.27 -2.93
N ILE A 44 -5.38 11.17 -3.32
CA ILE A 44 -5.73 12.50 -3.84
C ILE A 44 -6.58 12.35 -5.11
N LEU A 45 -6.15 11.50 -6.05
CA LEU A 45 -6.87 11.24 -7.27
C LEU A 45 -8.24 10.62 -7.00
N GLY A 46 -8.34 9.68 -6.06
CA GLY A 46 -9.63 9.11 -5.70
C GLY A 46 -10.60 10.11 -5.07
N ILE A 47 -10.10 11.03 -4.25
CA ILE A 47 -10.91 12.13 -3.71
C ILE A 47 -11.37 13.06 -4.84
N ILE A 48 -10.46 13.45 -5.75
CA ILE A 48 -10.77 14.34 -6.87
C ILE A 48 -11.82 13.69 -7.78
N VAL A 49 -11.61 12.44 -8.19
CA VAL A 49 -12.54 11.71 -9.06
C VAL A 49 -13.90 11.55 -8.38
N GLY A 50 -13.92 11.17 -7.09
CA GLY A 50 -15.16 11.05 -6.34
C GLY A 50 -15.92 12.37 -6.21
N TYR A 51 -15.21 13.48 -6.03
CA TYR A 51 -15.79 14.83 -5.98
C TYR A 51 -16.34 15.26 -7.35
N MET A 52 -15.57 15.06 -8.43
CA MET A 52 -15.99 15.34 -9.80
C MET A 52 -17.20 14.51 -10.23
N ALA A 53 -17.32 13.29 -9.70
CA ALA A 53 -18.46 12.40 -9.94
C ALA A 53 -19.69 12.74 -9.09
N GLY A 54 -19.63 13.75 -8.21
CA GLY A 54 -20.76 14.19 -7.38
C GLY A 54 -21.19 13.18 -6.30
N LEU A 55 -20.27 12.32 -5.85
CA LEU A 55 -20.58 11.23 -4.92
C LEU A 55 -20.68 11.70 -3.47
N GLU A 56 -21.35 10.91 -2.64
CA GLU A 56 -21.41 11.17 -1.20
C GLU A 56 -20.05 10.95 -0.54
N ARG A 57 -19.80 11.63 0.59
CA ARG A 57 -18.51 11.55 1.32
C ARG A 57 -18.04 10.13 1.60
N LYS A 58 -18.96 9.21 1.94
CA LYS A 58 -18.64 7.80 2.16
C LYS A 58 -18.06 7.13 0.91
N GLN A 59 -18.70 7.36 -0.24
CA GLN A 59 -18.28 6.80 -1.53
C GLN A 59 -16.94 7.40 -1.98
N ILE A 60 -16.74 8.71 -1.80
CA ILE A 60 -15.46 9.37 -2.10
C ILE A 60 -14.32 8.74 -1.30
N ILE A 61 -14.52 8.50 0.01
CA ILE A 61 -13.52 7.85 0.85
C ILE A 61 -13.27 6.40 0.40
N THR A 62 -14.31 5.65 0.03
CA THR A 62 -14.16 4.30 -0.50
C THR A 62 -13.30 4.29 -1.76
N ILE A 63 -13.57 5.17 -2.73
CA ILE A 63 -12.81 5.26 -3.98
C ILE A 63 -11.34 5.63 -3.72
N ALA A 64 -11.09 6.58 -2.80
CA ALA A 64 -9.73 6.95 -2.41
C ALA A 64 -8.95 5.78 -1.79
N ILE A 65 -9.63 4.95 -0.99
CA ILE A 65 -9.04 3.73 -0.43
C ILE A 65 -8.79 2.70 -1.55
N GLU A 66 -9.76 2.43 -2.42
CA GLU A 66 -9.60 1.44 -3.50
C GLU A 66 -8.49 1.79 -4.49
N LEU A 67 -8.31 3.08 -4.82
CA LEU A 67 -7.23 3.50 -5.73
C LEU A 67 -5.85 3.44 -5.09
N SER A 68 -5.76 3.62 -3.78
CA SER A 68 -4.50 3.55 -3.03
C SER A 68 -4.14 2.13 -2.56
N PHE A 69 -5.13 1.27 -2.34
CA PHE A 69 -4.94 -0.15 -1.99
C PHE A 69 -4.78 -1.00 -3.25
N GLN A 70 -3.53 -1.31 -3.58
CA GLN A 70 -3.20 -2.10 -4.74
C GLN A 70 -2.93 -3.57 -4.36
N ASN A 71 -3.11 -4.48 -5.32
CA ASN A 71 -2.70 -5.87 -5.13
C ASN A 71 -1.18 -6.00 -5.27
N SER A 72 -0.49 -5.61 -4.20
CA SER A 72 0.96 -5.67 -4.03
C SER A 72 1.53 -7.09 -4.18
N GLY A 73 0.77 -8.11 -3.78
CA GLY A 73 1.15 -9.51 -3.90
C GLY A 73 1.22 -9.97 -5.35
N LEU A 74 0.22 -9.60 -6.16
CA LEU A 74 0.22 -9.86 -7.60
C LEU A 74 1.38 -9.16 -8.30
N SER A 75 1.64 -7.89 -7.97
CA SER A 75 2.79 -7.13 -8.49
C SER A 75 4.12 -7.83 -8.18
N THR A 76 4.31 -8.27 -6.94
CA THR A 76 5.52 -9.00 -6.51
C THR A 76 5.67 -10.32 -7.25
N SER A 77 4.58 -11.06 -7.44
CA SER A 77 4.58 -12.35 -8.15
C SER A 77 4.91 -12.18 -9.64
N LEU A 78 4.28 -11.20 -10.30
CA LEU A 78 4.58 -10.86 -11.70
C LEU A 78 6.02 -10.43 -11.88
N ALA A 79 6.55 -9.62 -10.96
CA ALA A 79 7.95 -9.20 -10.98
C ALA A 79 8.91 -10.40 -10.89
N LYS A 80 8.61 -11.35 -9.99
CA LYS A 80 9.42 -12.57 -9.83
C LYS A 80 9.40 -13.46 -11.09
N THR A 81 8.24 -13.59 -11.74
CA THR A 81 8.06 -14.49 -12.89
C THR A 81 8.60 -13.89 -14.18
N HIS A 82 8.36 -12.61 -14.44
CA HIS A 82 8.72 -11.97 -15.72
C HIS A 82 10.05 -11.21 -15.69
N PHE A 83 10.58 -10.87 -14.51
CA PHE A 83 11.88 -10.21 -14.35
C PHE A 83 12.83 -11.04 -13.46
N PRO A 84 13.11 -12.31 -13.80
CA PRO A 84 13.92 -13.21 -12.96
C PRO A 84 15.35 -12.72 -12.77
N ASN A 85 15.89 -11.96 -13.73
CA ASN A 85 17.25 -11.41 -13.68
C ASN A 85 17.35 -10.13 -12.82
N TYR A 86 16.22 -9.58 -12.36
CA TYR A 86 16.18 -8.36 -11.54
C TYR A 86 15.43 -8.61 -10.22
N PRO A 87 16.09 -9.23 -9.22
CA PRO A 87 15.48 -9.51 -7.92
C PRO A 87 14.93 -8.25 -7.22
N THR A 88 15.54 -7.10 -7.49
CA THR A 88 15.13 -5.79 -6.98
C THR A 88 13.75 -5.34 -7.47
N ALA A 89 13.24 -5.89 -8.58
CA ALA A 89 11.90 -5.57 -9.10
C ALA A 89 10.77 -6.07 -8.19
N THR A 90 11.05 -7.06 -7.32
CA THR A 90 10.06 -7.57 -6.35
C THR A 90 9.94 -6.69 -5.10
N VAL A 91 10.98 -5.88 -4.82
CA VAL A 91 11.08 -5.06 -3.60
C VAL A 91 9.99 -3.99 -3.51
N PRO A 92 9.65 -3.24 -4.59
CA PRO A 92 8.60 -2.23 -4.52
C PRO A 92 7.23 -2.80 -4.14
N GLY A 93 6.83 -3.93 -4.75
CA GLY A 93 5.56 -4.58 -4.43
C GLY A 93 5.51 -5.03 -2.97
N ALA A 94 6.58 -5.63 -2.49
CA ALA A 94 6.65 -6.11 -1.12
C ALA A 94 6.61 -4.94 -0.09
N LEU A 95 7.37 -3.86 -0.34
CA LEU A 95 7.35 -2.66 0.51
C LEU A 95 6.01 -1.91 0.45
N TYR A 96 5.38 -1.82 -0.73
CA TYR A 96 4.06 -1.21 -0.89
C TYR A 96 3.02 -1.94 -0.04
N SER A 97 3.12 -3.28 0.03
CA SER A 97 2.25 -4.09 0.89
C SER A 97 2.35 -3.70 2.36
N ILE A 98 3.55 -3.41 2.85
CA ILE A 98 3.76 -2.96 4.24
C ILE A 98 3.15 -1.58 4.42
N TRP A 99 3.52 -0.63 3.54
CA TRP A 99 3.10 0.76 3.65
C TRP A 99 1.57 0.90 3.57
N GLN A 100 0.90 0.28 2.59
CA GLN A 100 -0.54 0.43 2.41
C GLN A 100 -1.34 -0.10 3.60
N ASN A 101 -0.87 -1.15 4.27
CA ASN A 101 -1.54 -1.69 5.46
C ASN A 101 -1.41 -0.73 6.65
N ILE A 102 -0.22 -0.18 6.89
CA ILE A 102 0.03 0.79 7.97
C ILE A 102 -0.72 2.10 7.70
N ALA A 103 -0.50 2.69 6.53
CA ALA A 103 -1.12 3.95 6.14
C ALA A 103 -2.64 3.83 6.03
N GLY A 104 -3.15 2.71 5.53
CA GLY A 104 -4.58 2.44 5.43
C GLY A 104 -5.26 2.26 6.79
N ALA A 105 -4.60 1.63 7.76
CA ALA A 105 -5.13 1.54 9.13
C ALA A 105 -5.26 2.93 9.77
N ILE A 106 -4.27 3.80 9.56
CA ILE A 106 -4.28 5.20 10.00
C ILE A 106 -5.42 5.97 9.30
N LEU A 107 -5.52 5.84 7.98
CA LEU A 107 -6.56 6.49 7.19
C LEU A 107 -7.97 6.04 7.63
N ALA A 108 -8.18 4.74 7.86
CA ALA A 108 -9.45 4.20 8.33
C ALA A 108 -9.83 4.76 9.71
N TYR A 109 -8.85 4.93 10.61
CA TYR A 109 -9.07 5.55 11.91
C TYR A 109 -9.54 7.01 11.76
N PHE A 110 -8.90 7.80 10.89
CA PHE A 110 -9.33 9.17 10.61
C PHE A 110 -10.70 9.21 9.93
N ALA A 111 -10.92 8.40 8.89
CA ALA A 111 -12.19 8.34 8.15
C ALA A 111 -13.38 8.02 9.06
N LYS A 112 -13.19 7.14 10.07
CA LYS A 112 -14.22 6.85 11.08
C LYS A 112 -14.69 8.10 11.85
N LYS A 113 -13.81 9.09 12.02
CA LYS A 113 -14.15 10.37 12.67
C LYS A 113 -14.90 11.32 11.73
N TYR A 114 -14.65 11.26 10.43
CA TYR A 114 -15.26 12.15 9.42
C TYR A 114 -16.59 11.63 8.83
N VAL A 115 -16.91 10.36 9.04
CA VAL A 115 -18.13 9.70 8.54
C VAL A 115 -19.25 9.66 9.60
N LYS A 116 -18.96 10.06 10.84
CA LYS A 116 -19.98 10.37 11.86
C LYS A 116 -20.58 11.74 11.58
#